data_AF-A0A7S0PUN6-F1
#
_entry.id   AF-A0A7S0PUN6-F1
#
_cell.length_a   1.000
_cell.length_b   1.000
_cell.length_c   1.000
_cell.angle_alpha   90.00
_cell.angle_beta   90.00
_cell.angle_gamma   90.00
#
_symmetry.space_group_name_H-M   'P 1'
#
loop_
_entity.id
_entity.type
_entity.pdbx_description
1 polymer ?
#
loop_
_entity_poly.entity_id
_entity_poly.type
_entity_poly.pdbx_seq_one_letter_code
_entity_poly.pdbx_strand_id
1 'polypeptide(L)'
;RSGGVAPCVDLVRQGRAALVASQQMFKILGLNCLCTAYVMSVQFLDGVKFGDTQMTIGGLITAGMFLALSRAAPSQRLAPSKPRSTIFTAYFFASVFCQFATHLFSLWYTLEVAKAYVAAAPEESESGAAPYVAFDAIDADVGGGNVEETPSTHPLESPFAPNLLNTVSFLVNTFTQTATVAVNYVGAPHCLTLRENAPLFYSVLGTYAALGVLTSQIFPELNEAVELYVMPAELASKLCLVMACDLAACWVIERTLDRVFPPTTSRRAAALLEKTDSNT
;
A
#
# COMPACT_ATOMS: atom_id res chain seq x y z
N ARG A 1 -2.08 -32.45 -33.07
CA ARG A 1 -2.68 -31.15 -33.46
C ARG A 1 -4.15 -31.19 -33.07
N SER A 2 -4.57 -30.39 -32.08
CA SER A 2 -5.98 -30.27 -31.69
C SER A 2 -6.75 -29.56 -32.82
N GLY A 3 -7.46 -30.33 -33.66
CA GLY A 3 -8.29 -29.80 -34.75
C GLY A 3 -9.59 -29.12 -34.29
N GLY A 4 -9.63 -28.57 -33.07
CA GLY A 4 -10.82 -27.98 -32.45
C GLY A 4 -10.73 -26.46 -32.34
N VAL A 5 -11.88 -25.81 -32.13
CA VAL A 5 -12.01 -24.36 -31.92
C VAL A 5 -11.72 -23.90 -30.48
N ALA A 6 -11.45 -24.83 -29.57
CA ALA A 6 -11.14 -24.56 -28.16
C ALA A 6 -9.95 -23.58 -27.97
N PRO A 7 -8.83 -23.67 -28.73
CA PRO A 7 -7.72 -22.72 -28.59
C PRO A 7 -8.12 -21.27 -28.87
N CYS A 8 -9.10 -21.03 -29.74
CA CYS A 8 -9.61 -19.68 -30.00
C CYS A 8 -10.33 -19.11 -28.76
N VAL A 9 -11.07 -19.94 -28.03
CA VAL A 9 -11.75 -19.55 -26.80
C VAL A 9 -10.74 -19.25 -25.70
N ASP A 10 -9.71 -20.09 -25.56
CA ASP A 10 -8.64 -19.91 -24.56
C ASP A 10 -7.84 -18.64 -24.82
N LEU A 11 -7.53 -18.33 -26.09
CA LEU A 11 -6.87 -17.08 -26.47
C LEU A 11 -7.70 -15.84 -26.06
N VAL A 12 -9.02 -15.88 -26.28
CA VAL A 12 -9.91 -14.77 -25.88
C VAL A 12 -10.00 -14.65 -24.36
N ARG A 13 -10.06 -15.75 -23.61
CA ARG A 13 -10.03 -15.74 -22.14
C ARG A 13 -8.74 -15.13 -21.63
N GLN A 14 -7.60 -15.57 -22.16
CA GLN A 14 -6.29 -15.09 -21.77
C GLN A 14 -6.12 -13.61 -22.12
N GLY A 15 -6.54 -13.16 -23.31
CA GLY A 15 -6.48 -11.75 -23.70
C GLY A 15 -7.33 -10.84 -22.79
N ARG A 16 -8.51 -11.29 -22.36
CA ARG A 16 -9.36 -10.53 -21.44
C ARG A 16 -8.78 -10.44 -20.03
N ALA A 17 -8.25 -11.55 -19.52
CA ALA A 17 -7.58 -11.58 -18.22
C ALA A 17 -6.32 -10.71 -18.24
N ALA A 18 -5.53 -10.77 -19.32
CA ALA A 18 -4.34 -9.93 -19.49
C ALA A 18 -4.70 -8.44 -19.50
N LEU A 19 -5.77 -8.04 -20.20
CA LEU A 19 -6.24 -6.65 -20.22
C LEU A 19 -6.64 -6.16 -18.81
N VAL A 20 -7.38 -6.97 -18.05
CA VAL A 20 -7.74 -6.66 -16.65
C VAL A 20 -6.48 -6.57 -15.80
N ALA A 21 -5.54 -7.50 -15.95
CA ALA A 21 -4.29 -7.51 -15.23
C ALA A 21 -3.44 -6.26 -15.49
N SER A 22 -3.34 -5.82 -16.75
CA SER A 22 -2.67 -4.57 -17.09
C SER A 22 -3.37 -3.36 -16.47
N GLN A 23 -4.70 -3.31 -16.48
CA GLN A 23 -5.45 -2.18 -15.91
C GLN A 23 -5.29 -2.05 -14.40
N GLN A 24 -5.41 -3.15 -13.66
CA GLN A 24 -5.20 -3.12 -12.21
C GLN A 24 -3.75 -2.79 -11.86
N MET A 25 -2.78 -3.28 -12.65
CA MET A 25 -1.37 -2.99 -12.42
C MET A 25 -1.07 -1.50 -12.60
N PHE A 26 -1.69 -0.83 -13.57
CA PHE A 26 -1.57 0.62 -13.73
C PHE A 26 -2.16 1.40 -12.53
N LYS A 27 -3.30 0.97 -11.98
CA LYS A 27 -3.85 1.59 -10.75
C LYS A 27 -2.91 1.41 -9.57
N ILE A 28 -2.47 0.18 -9.32
CA ILE A 28 -1.59 -0.17 -8.20
C ILE A 28 -0.28 0.61 -8.29
N LEU A 29 0.35 0.63 -9.47
CA LEU A 29 1.59 1.36 -9.67
C LEU A 29 1.39 2.88 -9.50
N GLY A 30 0.30 3.44 -10.05
CA GLY A 30 -0.01 4.86 -9.88
C GLY A 30 -0.20 5.27 -8.42
N LEU A 31 -0.96 4.49 -7.66
CA LEU A 31 -1.19 4.71 -6.22
C LEU A 31 0.11 4.59 -5.42
N ASN A 32 0.91 3.55 -5.67
CA ASN A 32 2.20 3.37 -5.02
C ASN A 32 3.16 4.53 -5.34
N CYS A 33 3.24 4.97 -6.59
CA CYS A 33 4.08 6.10 -6.98
C CYS A 33 3.67 7.39 -6.25
N LEU A 34 2.37 7.68 -6.16
CA LEU A 34 1.89 8.88 -5.48
C LEU A 34 2.16 8.84 -3.96
N CYS A 35 1.93 7.70 -3.31
CA CYS A 35 2.20 7.54 -1.88
C CYS A 35 3.70 7.61 -1.58
N THR A 36 4.53 6.89 -2.34
CA THR A 36 5.98 6.93 -2.18
C THR A 36 6.54 8.32 -2.48
N ALA A 37 5.99 9.05 -3.44
CA ALA A 37 6.40 10.44 -3.69
C ALA A 37 6.16 11.32 -2.47
N TYR A 38 5.02 11.16 -1.78
CA TYR A 38 4.75 11.88 -0.52
C TYR A 38 5.74 11.49 0.60
N VAL A 39 5.96 10.19 0.79
CA VAL A 39 6.91 9.67 1.79
C VAL A 39 8.32 10.20 1.53
N MET A 40 8.79 10.13 0.29
CA MET A 40 10.15 10.58 -0.08
C MET A 40 10.30 12.11 -0.15
N SER A 41 9.21 12.88 -0.18
CA SER A 41 9.26 14.35 -0.19
C SER A 41 8.96 14.92 1.19
N VAL A 42 7.70 14.89 1.62
CA VAL A 42 7.22 15.56 2.83
C VAL A 42 7.78 14.89 4.08
N GLN A 43 7.67 13.55 4.20
CA GLN A 43 8.17 12.88 5.40
C GLN A 43 9.70 12.96 5.49
N PHE A 44 10.40 12.94 4.34
CA PHE A 44 11.84 13.16 4.32
C PHE A 44 12.23 14.55 4.82
N LEU A 45 11.48 15.60 4.46
CA LEU A 45 11.68 16.96 5.00
C LEU A 45 11.37 17.03 6.51
N ASP A 46 10.43 16.20 6.99
CA ASP A 46 10.21 15.97 8.42
C ASP A 46 11.32 15.13 9.07
N GLY A 47 12.45 14.87 8.41
CA GLY A 47 13.57 14.10 8.97
C GLY A 47 13.34 12.59 9.05
N VAL A 48 12.27 12.06 8.45
CA VAL A 48 12.03 10.62 8.37
C VAL A 48 13.02 9.99 7.39
N LYS A 49 13.84 9.09 7.91
CA LYS A 49 14.75 8.25 7.12
C LYS A 49 14.46 6.79 7.43
N PHE A 50 14.52 5.94 6.42
CA PHE A 50 14.41 4.50 6.57
C PHE A 50 15.80 3.87 6.62
N GLY A 51 15.98 2.87 7.48
CA GLY A 51 17.21 2.10 7.53
C GLY A 51 17.32 1.12 6.36
N ASP A 52 18.53 0.63 6.10
CA ASP A 52 18.80 -0.31 5.01
C ASP A 52 17.99 -1.61 5.18
N THR A 53 17.80 -2.05 6.43
CA THR A 53 17.02 -3.23 6.77
C THR A 53 15.54 -3.04 6.41
N GLN A 54 14.98 -1.89 6.80
CA GLN A 54 13.59 -1.52 6.47
C GLN A 54 13.37 -1.44 4.96
N MET A 55 14.27 -0.78 4.23
CA MET A 55 14.20 -0.67 2.77
C MET A 55 14.31 -2.03 2.08
N THR A 56 15.19 -2.91 2.57
CA THR A 56 15.35 -4.26 2.04
C THR A 56 14.11 -5.12 2.26
N ILE A 57 13.58 -5.14 3.49
CA ILE A 57 12.38 -5.92 3.83
C ILE A 57 11.17 -5.39 3.06
N GLY A 58 10.97 -4.06 3.04
CA GLY A 58 9.91 -3.43 2.26
C GLY A 58 10.02 -3.75 0.77
N GLY A 59 11.22 -3.68 0.21
CA GLY A 59 11.48 -4.04 -1.18
C GLY A 59 11.16 -5.50 -1.51
N LEU A 60 11.53 -6.44 -0.63
CA LEU A 60 11.22 -7.87 -0.79
C LEU A 60 9.72 -8.16 -0.69
N ILE A 61 9.03 -7.55 0.27
CA ILE A 61 7.57 -7.66 0.43
C ILE A 61 6.88 -7.17 -0.85
N THR A 62 7.25 -5.98 -1.31
CA THR A 62 6.68 -5.37 -2.52
C THR A 62 6.98 -6.20 -3.76
N ALA A 63 8.22 -6.63 -3.97
CA ALA A 63 8.59 -7.50 -5.08
C ALA A 63 7.81 -8.83 -5.07
N GLY A 64 7.66 -9.46 -3.89
CA GLY A 64 6.88 -10.68 -3.72
C GLY A 64 5.41 -10.51 -4.09
N MET A 65 4.78 -9.42 -3.64
CA MET A 65 3.39 -9.10 -3.99
C MET A 65 3.22 -8.83 -5.50
N PHE A 66 4.12 -8.05 -6.12
CA PHE A 66 4.06 -7.78 -7.56
C PHE A 66 4.30 -9.04 -8.41
N LEU A 67 5.21 -9.91 -7.99
CA LEU A 67 5.43 -11.19 -8.66
C LEU A 67 4.17 -12.07 -8.56
N ALA A 68 3.55 -12.16 -7.38
CA ALA A 68 2.31 -12.89 -7.19
C ALA A 68 1.14 -12.30 -8.02
N LEU A 69 1.09 -10.97 -8.14
CA LEU A 69 0.11 -10.27 -8.98
C LEU A 69 0.27 -10.61 -10.46
N SER A 70 1.51 -10.72 -10.95
CA SER A 70 1.80 -11.08 -12.35
C SER A 70 1.34 -12.49 -12.74
N ARG A 71 1.15 -13.38 -11.76
CA ARG A 71 0.74 -14.79 -11.97
C ARG A 71 -0.78 -15.00 -11.92
N ALA A 72 -1.59 -13.95 -11.95
CA ALA A 72 -3.05 -14.08 -11.92
C ALA A 72 -3.59 -14.85 -13.14
N ALA A 73 -4.23 -16.00 -12.88
CA ALA A 73 -4.74 -16.88 -13.92
C ALA A 73 -6.11 -16.42 -14.48
N PRO A 74 -6.40 -16.68 -15.77
CA PRO A 74 -7.69 -16.38 -16.37
C PRO A 74 -8.82 -17.26 -15.81
N SER A 75 -10.04 -16.72 -15.77
CA SER A 75 -11.23 -17.48 -15.42
C SER A 75 -11.55 -18.57 -16.46
N GLN A 76 -11.99 -19.73 -15.99
CA GLN A 76 -12.40 -20.87 -16.83
C GLN A 76 -13.74 -20.65 -17.54
N ARG A 77 -14.53 -19.64 -17.14
CA ARG A 77 -15.82 -19.31 -17.77
C ARG A 77 -15.72 -17.97 -18.51
N LEU A 78 -16.30 -17.92 -19.70
CA LEU A 78 -16.32 -16.71 -20.51
C LEU A 78 -17.47 -15.80 -20.06
N ALA A 79 -17.15 -14.70 -19.39
CA ALA A 79 -18.16 -13.75 -18.92
C ALA A 79 -18.80 -12.95 -20.08
N PRO A 80 -20.08 -12.53 -19.98
CA PRO A 80 -20.75 -11.71 -20.99
C PRO A 80 -20.37 -10.22 -20.95
N SER A 81 -19.79 -9.75 -19.84
CA SER A 81 -19.30 -8.38 -19.67
C SER A 81 -17.95 -8.18 -20.35
N LYS A 82 -17.70 -7.06 -21.03
CA LYS A 82 -16.37 -6.79 -21.58
C LYS A 82 -15.49 -6.13 -20.50
N PRO A 83 -14.20 -6.50 -20.38
CA PRO A 83 -13.26 -5.68 -19.62
C PRO A 83 -13.27 -4.25 -20.17
N ARG A 84 -12.99 -3.28 -19.30
CA ARG A 84 -12.82 -1.88 -19.72
C ARG A 84 -11.67 -1.86 -20.74
N SER A 85 -11.77 -1.09 -21.82
CA SER A 85 -10.76 -1.10 -22.89
C SER A 85 -9.68 -0.04 -22.73
N THR A 86 -9.91 1.00 -21.92
CA THR A 86 -8.98 2.10 -21.70
C THR A 86 -8.83 2.38 -20.21
N ILE A 87 -7.65 2.84 -19.81
CA ILE A 87 -7.44 3.38 -18.46
C ILE A 87 -7.97 4.81 -18.32
N PHE A 88 -8.04 5.57 -19.41
CA PHE A 88 -8.55 6.94 -19.44
C PHE A 88 -10.06 6.99 -19.32
N THR A 89 -10.56 6.67 -18.12
CA THR A 89 -11.98 6.70 -17.76
C THR A 89 -12.15 7.53 -16.50
N ALA A 90 -13.29 8.20 -16.35
CA ALA A 90 -13.61 8.94 -15.13
C ALA A 90 -13.52 8.03 -13.89
N TYR A 91 -13.94 6.77 -14.02
CA TYR A 91 -13.80 5.74 -12.99
C TYR A 91 -12.35 5.54 -12.54
N PHE A 92 -11.40 5.37 -13.46
CA PHE A 92 -10.00 5.14 -13.12
C PHE A 92 -9.41 6.33 -12.36
N PHE A 93 -9.59 7.55 -12.87
CA PHE A 93 -9.06 8.75 -12.22
C PHE A 93 -9.71 9.00 -10.87
N ALA A 94 -11.04 8.92 -10.78
CA ALA A 94 -11.75 9.07 -9.51
C ALA A 94 -11.29 8.04 -8.48
N SER A 95 -11.13 6.77 -8.90
CA SER A 95 -10.65 5.68 -8.06
C SER A 95 -9.24 5.96 -7.53
N VAL A 96 -8.30 6.31 -8.40
CA VAL A 96 -6.92 6.61 -8.00
C VAL A 96 -6.84 7.85 -7.11
N PHE A 97 -7.51 8.95 -7.45
CA PHE A 97 -7.43 10.18 -6.66
C PHE A 97 -8.12 10.08 -5.29
N CYS A 98 -9.30 9.45 -5.22
CA CYS A 98 -9.99 9.28 -3.94
C CYS A 98 -9.26 8.31 -3.01
N GLN A 99 -8.70 7.22 -3.53
CA GLN A 99 -7.87 6.30 -2.74
C GLN A 99 -6.57 6.99 -2.29
N PHE A 100 -5.88 7.68 -3.21
CA PHE A 100 -4.67 8.43 -2.85
C PHE A 100 -4.94 9.48 -1.77
N ALA A 101 -6.05 10.22 -1.83
CA ALA A 101 -6.40 11.19 -0.80
C ALA A 101 -6.62 10.52 0.57
N THR A 102 -7.19 9.31 0.60
CA THR A 102 -7.40 8.54 1.83
C THR A 102 -6.07 8.08 2.42
N HIS A 103 -5.20 7.49 1.59
CA HIS A 103 -3.86 7.06 1.97
C HIS A 103 -2.99 8.23 2.43
N LEU A 104 -3.03 9.35 1.71
CA LEU A 104 -2.33 10.59 2.04
C LEU A 104 -2.78 11.13 3.40
N PHE A 105 -4.09 11.15 3.65
CA PHE A 105 -4.63 11.55 4.95
C PHE A 105 -4.15 10.64 6.08
N SER A 106 -4.14 9.32 5.86
CA SER A 106 -3.62 8.34 6.83
C SER A 106 -2.13 8.56 7.13
N LEU A 107 -1.30 8.70 6.09
CA LEU A 107 0.14 8.96 6.20
C LEU A 107 0.44 10.29 6.90
N TRP A 108 -0.29 11.36 6.57
CA TRP A 108 -0.15 12.65 7.23
C TRP A 108 -0.60 12.60 8.70
N TYR A 109 -1.81 12.11 8.96
CA TYR A 109 -2.40 12.10 10.31
C TYR A 109 -1.58 11.26 11.30
N THR A 110 -1.14 10.07 10.89
CA THR A 110 -0.34 9.19 11.76
C THR A 110 1.01 9.80 12.11
N LEU A 111 1.65 10.51 11.18
CA LEU A 111 2.90 11.20 11.42
C LEU A 111 2.72 12.41 12.36
N GLU A 112 1.67 13.20 12.18
CA GLU A 112 1.35 14.32 13.07
C GLU A 112 1.05 13.85 14.51
N VAL A 113 0.31 12.75 14.64
CA VAL A 113 0.09 12.13 15.96
C VAL A 113 1.43 11.68 16.57
N ALA A 114 2.30 11.04 15.79
CA ALA A 114 3.63 10.62 16.27
C ALA A 114 4.48 11.81 16.73
N LYS A 115 4.51 12.92 15.96
CA LYS A 115 5.18 14.17 16.33
C LYS A 115 4.65 14.71 17.66
N ALA A 116 3.33 14.70 17.86
CA ALA A 116 2.71 15.14 19.11
C ALA A 116 3.13 14.29 20.33
N TYR A 117 3.30 12.97 20.16
CA TYR A 117 3.84 12.10 21.22
C TYR A 117 5.29 12.43 21.55
N VAL A 118 6.12 12.74 20.55
CA VAL A 118 7.51 13.14 20.79
C VAL A 118 7.58 14.48 21.52
N ALA A 119 6.76 15.47 21.13
CA ALA A 119 6.73 16.78 21.76
C ALA A 119 6.20 16.74 23.22
N ALA A 120 5.35 15.76 23.55
CA ALA A 120 4.78 15.60 24.89
C ALA A 120 5.67 14.75 25.83
N ALA A 121 6.73 14.12 25.33
CA ALA A 121 7.62 13.32 26.16
C ALA A 121 8.49 14.23 27.04
N PRO A 122 8.49 14.08 28.38
CA PRO A 122 9.43 14.78 29.24
C PRO A 122 10.86 14.33 28.89
N GLU A 123 11.82 15.28 28.88
CA GLU A 123 13.21 15.12 28.41
C GLU A 123 14.04 13.99 29.06
N GLU A 124 13.47 13.21 29.99
CA GLU A 124 14.13 12.08 30.67
C GLU A 124 13.67 10.70 30.13
N SER A 125 13.76 10.50 28.82
CA SER A 125 13.62 9.16 28.24
C SER A 125 14.99 8.45 28.24
N GLU A 126 15.21 7.55 29.20
CA GLU A 126 16.39 6.68 29.32
C GLU A 126 16.61 5.69 28.15
N SER A 127 15.82 5.75 27.07
CA SER A 127 16.11 5.01 25.85
C SER A 127 16.86 5.93 24.90
N GLY A 128 18.10 5.61 24.56
CA GLY A 128 19.00 6.40 23.70
C GLY A 128 18.53 6.63 22.25
N ALA A 129 17.28 7.03 22.06
CA ALA A 129 16.74 7.56 20.83
C ALA A 129 17.43 8.90 20.55
N ALA A 130 17.92 9.05 19.32
CA ALA A 130 18.31 10.37 18.84
C ALA A 130 17.07 11.29 18.94
N PRO A 131 17.18 12.46 19.58
CA PRO A 131 16.07 13.40 19.65
C PRO A 131 15.60 13.71 18.23
N TYR A 132 14.28 13.75 18.05
CA TYR A 132 13.70 14.30 16.84
C TYR A 132 14.10 15.77 16.76
N VAL A 133 15.05 16.09 15.88
CA VAL A 133 15.37 17.49 15.57
C VAL A 133 14.38 17.92 14.50
N ALA A 134 13.32 18.63 14.92
CA ALA A 134 12.45 19.32 13.96
C ALA A 134 13.33 20.24 13.11
N PHE A 135 13.14 20.21 11.78
CA PHE A 135 13.92 21.04 10.85
C PHE A 135 13.88 22.52 11.25
N ASP A 136 12.73 22.99 11.73
CA ASP A 136 12.49 24.36 12.20
C ASP A 136 13.35 24.77 13.42
N ALA A 137 13.93 23.82 14.15
CA ALA A 137 14.79 24.11 15.30
C ALA A 137 16.24 24.45 14.90
N ILE A 138 16.65 24.17 13.66
CA ILE A 138 18.05 24.33 13.21
C ILE A 138 18.28 25.74 12.67
N ASP A 139 17.26 26.39 12.10
CA ASP A 139 17.33 27.78 11.62
C ASP A 139 17.17 28.82 12.75
N ALA A 140 16.89 28.38 13.99
CA ALA A 140 16.56 29.26 15.11
C ALA A 140 17.78 29.78 15.91
N ASP A 141 19.00 29.26 15.70
CA ASP A 141 20.18 29.68 16.48
C ASP A 141 21.43 29.99 15.63
N VAL A 142 21.36 31.07 14.85
CA VAL A 142 22.56 31.82 14.40
C VAL A 142 22.79 33.01 15.35
N GLY A 143 22.52 32.81 16.63
CA GLY A 143 22.35 33.85 17.65
C GLY A 143 23.41 33.90 18.75
N GLY A 144 24.68 33.60 18.44
CA GLY A 144 25.82 34.04 19.26
C GLY A 144 26.06 33.30 20.58
N GLY A 145 26.93 32.30 20.55
CA GLY A 145 27.57 31.74 21.73
C GLY A 145 28.55 30.64 21.34
N ASN A 146 29.78 30.70 21.83
CA ASN A 146 30.85 29.75 21.52
C ASN A 146 30.40 28.29 21.76
N VAL A 147 30.19 27.53 20.69
CA VAL A 147 29.99 26.07 20.72
C VAL A 147 31.04 25.46 19.80
N GLU A 148 31.74 24.43 20.30
CA GLU A 148 32.69 23.64 19.53
C GLU A 148 32.11 23.27 18.16
N GLU A 149 32.89 23.55 17.10
CA GLU A 149 32.62 23.12 15.72
C GLU A 149 32.61 21.58 15.65
N THR A 150 31.50 20.96 16.07
CA THR A 150 31.06 19.73 15.44
C THR A 150 30.70 20.10 13.99
N PRO A 151 31.12 19.32 12.98
CA PRO A 151 30.75 19.65 11.61
C PRO A 151 29.24 19.71 11.59
N SER A 152 28.70 20.86 11.20
CA SER A 152 27.26 21.15 11.10
C SER A 152 26.67 20.34 9.96
N THR A 153 26.73 19.01 10.07
CA THR A 153 26.03 18.11 9.17
C THR A 153 24.56 18.36 9.38
N HIS A 154 23.93 18.83 8.33
CA HIS A 154 22.50 19.06 8.32
C HIS A 154 21.80 17.77 8.81
N PRO A 155 20.76 17.80 9.66
CA PRO A 155 20.11 16.59 10.18
C PRO A 155 19.57 15.63 9.12
N LEU A 156 19.40 16.08 7.88
CA LEU A 156 19.13 15.22 6.71
C LEU A 156 20.34 14.43 6.21
N GLU A 157 21.56 14.83 6.56
CA GLU A 157 22.82 14.16 6.23
C GLU A 157 23.35 13.26 7.36
N SER A 158 22.72 13.30 8.54
CA SER A 158 23.06 12.38 9.64
C SER A 158 22.78 10.91 9.27
N PRO A 159 23.56 9.95 9.80
CA PRO A 159 23.28 8.53 9.62
C PRO A 159 21.92 8.15 10.22
N PHE A 160 21.32 7.07 9.70
CA PHE A 160 20.05 6.56 10.19
C PHE A 160 20.15 6.14 11.67
N ALA A 161 19.15 6.54 12.46
CA ALA A 161 18.93 6.08 13.83
C ALA A 161 17.44 5.75 14.02
N PRO A 162 17.09 4.58 14.59
CA PRO A 162 15.70 4.23 14.91
C PRO A 162 15.03 5.28 15.79
N ASN A 163 13.82 5.72 15.42
CA ASN A 163 13.06 6.71 16.18
C ASN A 163 11.54 6.49 15.99
N LEU A 164 10.72 7.25 16.71
CA LEU A 164 9.28 7.05 16.65
C LEU A 164 8.70 7.33 15.25
N LEU A 165 9.15 8.40 14.60
CA LEU A 165 8.60 8.84 13.31
C LEU A 165 8.92 7.87 12.18
N ASN A 166 10.14 7.33 12.14
CA ASN A 166 10.52 6.33 11.13
C ASN A 166 9.78 5.01 11.30
N THR A 167 9.53 4.61 12.54
CA THR A 167 8.78 3.40 12.88
C THR A 167 7.33 3.53 12.41
N VAL A 168 6.66 4.64 12.76
CA VAL A 168 5.29 4.92 12.31
C VAL A 168 5.21 4.98 10.80
N SER A 169 6.14 5.70 10.17
CA SER A 169 6.17 5.86 8.71
C SER A 169 6.39 4.53 8.00
N PHE A 170 7.28 3.68 8.51
CA PHE A 170 7.55 2.36 7.92
C PHE A 170 6.33 1.44 8.00
N LEU A 171 5.67 1.38 9.16
CA LEU A 171 4.48 0.54 9.36
C LEU A 171 3.32 1.00 8.48
N VAL A 172 3.02 2.30 8.47
CA VAL A 172 1.89 2.85 7.70
C VAL A 172 2.17 2.83 6.19
N ASN A 173 3.41 3.06 5.76
CA ASN A 173 3.79 2.96 4.34
C ASN A 173 3.69 1.51 3.85
N THR A 174 4.24 0.54 4.60
CA THR A 174 4.13 -0.88 4.28
C THR A 174 2.66 -1.31 4.23
N PHE A 175 1.85 -0.88 5.20
CA PHE A 175 0.40 -1.11 5.20
C PHE A 175 -0.28 -0.55 3.95
N THR A 176 0.00 0.70 3.59
CA THR A 176 -0.59 1.40 2.44
C THR A 176 -0.27 0.69 1.12
N GLN A 177 0.96 0.20 0.96
CA GLN A 177 1.36 -0.59 -0.21
C GLN A 177 0.59 -1.91 -0.31
N THR A 178 0.42 -2.62 0.82
CA THR A 178 -0.39 -3.84 0.85
C THR A 178 -1.86 -3.56 0.60
N ALA A 179 -2.42 -2.50 1.18
CA ALA A 179 -3.82 -2.08 0.99
C ALA A 179 -4.11 -1.73 -0.47
N THR A 180 -3.18 -1.00 -1.12
CA THR A 180 -3.26 -0.66 -2.54
C THR A 180 -3.41 -1.91 -3.40
N VAL A 181 -2.60 -2.95 -3.16
CA VAL A 181 -2.69 -4.23 -3.89
C VAL A 181 -3.99 -4.96 -3.57
N ALA A 182 -4.35 -5.06 -2.29
CA ALA A 182 -5.51 -5.83 -1.84
C ALA A 182 -6.84 -5.27 -2.36
N VAL A 183 -7.01 -3.94 -2.31
CA VAL A 183 -8.25 -3.26 -2.72
C VAL A 183 -8.39 -3.22 -4.24
N ASN A 184 -7.30 -2.96 -4.96
CA ASN A 184 -7.33 -2.78 -6.40
C ASN A 184 -7.19 -4.09 -7.19
N TYR A 185 -7.01 -5.23 -6.51
CA TYR A 185 -7.04 -6.53 -7.19
C TYR A 185 -8.44 -6.85 -7.72
N VAL A 186 -8.54 -6.96 -9.04
CA VAL A 186 -9.75 -7.30 -9.78
C VAL A 186 -9.71 -8.78 -10.14
N GLY A 187 -10.58 -9.56 -9.50
CA GLY A 187 -10.74 -11.00 -9.76
C GLY A 187 -11.85 -11.32 -10.76
N ALA A 188 -12.85 -12.07 -10.30
CA ALA A 188 -14.00 -12.45 -11.10
C ALA A 188 -14.70 -11.22 -11.72
N PRO A 189 -15.21 -11.32 -12.97
CA PRO A 189 -15.48 -12.57 -13.70
C PRO A 189 -14.42 -12.95 -14.75
N HIS A 190 -13.34 -12.18 -14.91
CA HIS A 190 -12.31 -12.41 -15.95
C HIS A 190 -11.07 -13.13 -15.44
N CYS A 191 -10.73 -12.93 -14.17
CA CYS A 191 -9.59 -13.54 -13.50
C CYS A 191 -10.10 -14.37 -12.31
N LEU A 192 -9.22 -15.20 -11.75
CA LEU A 192 -9.47 -15.83 -10.46
C LEU A 192 -9.63 -14.77 -9.36
N THR A 193 -10.45 -15.07 -8.36
CA THR A 193 -10.60 -14.22 -7.18
C THR A 193 -9.32 -14.22 -6.34
N LEU A 194 -9.18 -13.23 -5.45
CA LEU A 194 -7.98 -13.11 -4.61
C LEU A 194 -7.72 -14.41 -3.82
N ARG A 195 -8.77 -15.04 -3.30
CA ARG A 195 -8.68 -16.30 -2.53
C ARG A 195 -8.26 -17.51 -3.37
N GLU A 196 -8.61 -17.51 -4.65
CA GLU A 196 -8.22 -18.57 -5.59
C GLU A 196 -6.78 -18.37 -6.11
N ASN A 197 -6.28 -17.12 -6.11
CA ASN A 197 -4.88 -16.81 -6.37
C ASN A 197 -4.03 -16.99 -5.10
N ALA A 198 -3.73 -18.24 -4.76
CA ALA A 198 -3.03 -18.59 -3.53
C ALA A 198 -1.72 -17.80 -3.28
N PRO A 199 -0.81 -17.63 -4.26
CA PRO A 199 0.40 -16.82 -4.04
C PRO A 199 0.12 -15.38 -3.59
N LEU A 200 -0.86 -14.72 -4.21
CA LEU A 200 -1.20 -13.34 -3.87
C LEU A 200 -1.99 -13.25 -2.57
N PHE A 201 -2.86 -14.23 -2.30
CA PHE A 201 -3.59 -14.30 -1.05
C PHE A 201 -2.65 -14.43 0.15
N TYR A 202 -1.70 -15.37 0.08
CA TYR A 202 -0.76 -15.60 1.18
C TYR A 202 0.25 -14.45 1.35
N SER A 203 0.65 -13.77 0.27
CA SER A 203 1.54 -12.60 0.40
C SER A 203 0.84 -11.42 1.09
N VAL A 204 -0.41 -11.12 0.71
CA VAL A 204 -1.21 -10.07 1.37
C VAL A 204 -1.49 -10.44 2.83
N LEU A 205 -1.95 -11.67 3.08
CA LEU A 205 -2.26 -12.13 4.44
C LEU A 205 -1.02 -12.17 5.33
N GLY A 206 0.11 -12.68 4.82
CA GLY A 206 1.38 -12.74 5.54
C GLY A 206 1.91 -11.35 5.87
N THR A 207 1.78 -10.39 4.95
CA THR A 207 2.22 -9.00 5.20
C THR A 207 1.36 -8.34 6.27
N TYR A 208 0.03 -8.50 6.24
CA TYR A 208 -0.83 -7.97 7.30
C TYR A 208 -0.61 -8.66 8.65
N ALA A 209 -0.34 -9.96 8.67
CA ALA A 209 0.01 -10.67 9.89
C ALA A 209 1.32 -10.13 10.49
N ALA A 210 2.35 -9.94 9.65
CA ALA A 210 3.62 -9.36 10.06
C ALA A 210 3.44 -7.93 10.59
N LEU A 211 2.66 -7.08 9.91
CA LEU A 211 2.34 -5.74 10.37
C LEU A 211 1.61 -5.74 11.72
N GLY A 212 0.65 -6.64 11.91
CA GLY A 212 -0.05 -6.80 13.19
C GLY A 212 0.90 -7.18 14.32
N VAL A 213 1.82 -8.13 14.07
CA VAL A 213 2.85 -8.54 15.02
C VAL A 213 3.78 -7.37 15.36
N LEU A 214 4.36 -6.71 14.36
CA LEU A 214 5.28 -5.58 14.54
C LEU A 214 4.61 -4.40 15.26
N THR A 215 3.35 -4.09 14.93
CA THR A 215 2.62 -2.99 15.57
C THR A 215 2.21 -3.34 17.01
N SER A 216 1.92 -4.61 17.29
CA SER A 216 1.56 -5.07 18.65
C SER A 216 2.74 -5.04 19.64
N GLN A 217 3.98 -5.05 19.15
CA GLN A 217 5.21 -5.08 19.95
C GLN A 217 5.28 -6.23 20.97
N ILE A 218 4.54 -7.32 20.73
CA ILE A 218 4.54 -8.51 21.60
C ILE A 218 5.90 -9.23 21.57
N PHE A 219 6.62 -9.12 20.45
CA PHE A 219 7.94 -9.74 20.25
C PHE A 219 8.99 -8.65 19.98
N PRO A 220 9.61 -8.08 21.03
CA PRO A 220 10.57 -6.98 20.89
C PRO A 220 11.77 -7.32 19.98
N GLU A 221 12.22 -8.58 19.97
CA GLU A 221 13.32 -9.05 19.12
C GLU A 221 13.02 -8.87 17.62
N LEU A 222 11.76 -9.07 17.21
CA LEU A 222 11.36 -8.85 15.81
C LEU A 222 11.30 -7.37 15.46
N ASN A 223 10.89 -6.53 16.41
CA ASN A 223 10.85 -5.09 16.24
C ASN A 223 12.27 -4.52 16.10
N GLU A 224 13.20 -4.95 16.96
CA GLU A 224 14.61 -4.57 16.88
C GLU A 224 15.26 -5.03 15.58
N ALA A 225 14.97 -6.27 15.13
CA ALA A 225 15.47 -6.81 13.86
C ALA A 225 15.01 -6.02 12.63
N VAL A 226 13.88 -5.30 12.72
CA VAL A 226 13.36 -4.42 11.65
C VAL A 226 13.70 -2.94 11.93
N GLU A 227 14.58 -2.68 12.91
CA GLU A 227 15.02 -1.33 13.30
C GLU A 227 13.85 -0.44 13.74
N LEU A 228 12.84 -1.03 14.39
CA LEU A 228 11.68 -0.32 14.92
C LEU A 228 11.91 0.15 16.35
N TYR A 229 11.57 1.39 16.60
CA TYR A 229 11.56 2.00 17.92
C TYR A 229 10.32 1.57 18.72
N VAL A 230 10.48 1.51 20.04
CA VAL A 230 9.38 1.12 20.95
C VAL A 230 8.34 2.23 21.02
N MET A 231 7.09 1.93 20.67
CA MET A 231 5.99 2.89 20.66
C MET A 231 5.10 2.73 21.90
N PRO A 232 4.50 3.81 22.43
CA PRO A 232 3.45 3.71 23.43
C PRO A 232 2.27 2.85 22.93
N ALA A 233 1.70 2.01 23.79
CA ALA A 233 0.59 1.12 23.42
C ALA A 233 -0.64 1.88 22.89
N GLU A 234 -0.90 3.08 23.43
CA GLU A 234 -1.99 3.93 22.95
C GLU A 234 -1.75 4.39 21.51
N LEU A 235 -0.52 4.79 21.17
CA LEU A 235 -0.16 5.15 19.80
C LEU A 235 -0.31 3.94 18.87
N ALA A 236 0.20 2.77 19.25
CA ALA A 236 0.05 1.55 18.45
C ALA A 236 -1.42 1.21 18.15
N SER A 237 -2.31 1.33 19.16
CA SER A 237 -3.75 1.11 18.98
C SER A 237 -4.39 2.13 18.03
N LYS A 238 -3.99 3.41 18.12
CA LYS A 238 -4.45 4.48 17.21
C LYS A 238 -3.98 4.21 15.79
N LEU A 239 -2.74 3.77 15.58
CA LEU A 239 -2.22 3.40 14.26
C LEU A 239 -3.03 2.26 13.65
N CYS A 240 -3.27 1.18 14.40
CA CYS A 240 -4.10 0.06 13.96
C CYS A 240 -5.50 0.52 13.53
N LEU A 241 -6.13 1.41 14.30
CA LEU A 241 -7.44 1.94 13.97
C LEU A 241 -7.42 2.76 12.69
N VAL A 242 -6.45 3.67 12.53
CA VAL A 242 -6.33 4.51 11.33
C VAL A 242 -6.07 3.66 10.09
N MET A 243 -5.17 2.67 10.18
CA MET A 243 -4.91 1.70 9.11
C MET A 243 -6.18 0.93 8.75
N ALA A 244 -6.92 0.39 9.74
CA ALA A 244 -8.18 -0.31 9.48
C ALA A 244 -9.22 0.59 8.78
N CYS A 245 -9.34 1.85 9.22
CA CYS A 245 -10.22 2.83 8.60
C CYS A 245 -9.82 3.17 7.16
N ASP A 246 -8.52 3.33 6.88
CA ASP A 246 -7.98 3.57 5.55
C ASP A 246 -8.34 2.44 4.58
N LEU A 247 -8.08 1.18 4.96
CA LEU A 247 -8.42 0.02 4.14
C LEU A 247 -9.93 -0.09 3.90
N ALA A 248 -10.74 0.15 4.93
CA ALA A 248 -12.19 0.13 4.81
C ALA A 248 -12.69 1.24 3.87
N ALA A 249 -12.17 2.46 4.01
CA ALA A 249 -12.53 3.60 3.17
C ALA A 249 -12.14 3.37 1.71
N CYS A 250 -10.91 2.93 1.43
CA CYS A 250 -10.47 2.60 0.07
C CYS A 250 -11.32 1.48 -0.54
N TRP A 251 -11.65 0.44 0.24
CA TRP A 251 -12.56 -0.62 -0.22
C TRP A 251 -13.96 -0.08 -0.56
N VAL A 252 -14.54 0.76 0.29
CA VAL A 252 -15.86 1.38 0.04
C VAL A 252 -15.81 2.26 -1.21
N ILE A 253 -14.79 3.10 -1.35
CA ILE A 253 -14.58 3.97 -2.52
C ILE A 253 -14.55 3.14 -3.79
N GLU A 254 -13.70 2.12 -3.84
CA GLU A 254 -13.51 1.31 -5.04
C GLU A 254 -14.80 0.57 -5.42
N ARG A 255 -15.50 -0.02 -4.44
CA ARG A 255 -16.75 -0.74 -4.66
C ARG A 255 -17.92 0.16 -5.02
N THR A 256 -17.91 1.41 -4.55
CA THR A 256 -18.93 2.40 -4.92
C THR A 256 -18.71 2.86 -6.34
N LEU A 257 -17.47 3.21 -6.70
CA LEU A 257 -17.13 3.65 -8.05
C LEU A 257 -17.33 2.54 -9.09
N ASP A 258 -17.03 1.28 -8.77
CA ASP A 258 -17.26 0.16 -9.69
C ASP A 258 -18.76 -0.05 -9.99
N ARG A 259 -19.64 0.22 -9.00
CA ARG A 259 -21.10 0.18 -9.18
C ARG A 259 -21.65 1.38 -9.93
N VAL A 260 -21.12 2.57 -9.67
CA VAL A 260 -21.54 3.82 -10.37
C VAL A 260 -21.11 3.79 -11.84
N PHE A 261 -19.96 3.17 -12.13
CA PHE A 261 -19.40 3.03 -13.47
C PHE A 261 -19.26 1.56 -13.87
N PRO A 262 -20.36 0.84 -14.16
CA PRO A 262 -20.31 -0.59 -14.47
C PRO A 262 -19.65 -0.84 -15.84
N PRO A 263 -18.98 -2.00 -16.03
CA PRO A 263 -18.43 -2.40 -17.32
C PRO A 263 -19.56 -2.69 -18.34
N THR A 264 -19.28 -2.44 -19.62
CA THR A 264 -20.25 -2.64 -20.69
C THR A 264 -20.56 -4.13 -20.88
N THR A 265 -21.83 -4.50 -20.67
CA THR A 265 -22.31 -5.87 -20.89
C THR A 265 -22.92 -6.04 -22.27
N SER A 266 -22.50 -7.07 -23.02
CA SER A 266 -23.11 -7.40 -24.30
C SER A 266 -24.43 -8.14 -24.09
N ARG A 267 -25.56 -7.49 -24.39
CA ARG A 267 -26.90 -8.10 -24.29
C ARG A 267 -27.02 -9.39 -25.10
N ARG A 268 -26.39 -9.43 -26.29
CA ARG A 268 -26.34 -10.63 -27.14
C ARG A 268 -25.54 -11.77 -26.51
N ALA A 269 -24.39 -11.46 -25.90
CA ALA A 269 -23.59 -12.48 -25.23
C ALA A 269 -24.28 -13.03 -23.99
N ALA A 270 -24.95 -12.17 -23.20
CA ALA A 270 -25.75 -12.58 -22.07
C ALA A 270 -26.87 -13.55 -22.48
N ALA A 271 -27.64 -13.20 -23.52
CA ALA A 271 -28.72 -14.05 -24.02
C ALA A 271 -28.24 -15.40 -24.60
N LEU A 272 -27.02 -15.45 -25.16
CA LEU A 272 -26.44 -16.71 -25.66
C LEU A 272 -25.99 -17.64 -24.52
N LEU A 273 -25.43 -17.08 -23.46
CA LEU A 273 -25.03 -17.86 -22.29
C LEU A 273 -26.27 -18.42 -21.57
N GLU A 274 -27.31 -17.61 -21.39
CA GLU A 274 -28.58 -18.05 -20.79
C GLU A 274 -29.21 -19.24 -21.55
N LYS A 275 -29.20 -19.20 -22.89
CA LYS A 275 -29.65 -20.32 -23.73
C LYS A 275 -28.76 -21.57 -23.65
N THR A 276 -27.48 -21.40 -23.32
CA THR A 276 -26.54 -22.51 -23.19
C THR A 276 -26.76 -23.21 -21.85
N ASP A 277 -26.91 -22.41 -20.77
CA ASP A 277 -27.17 -22.91 -19.42
C ASP A 277 -28.55 -23.58 -19.29
N SER A 278 -29.55 -23.18 -20.11
CA SER A 278 -30.86 -23.86 -20.14
C SER A 278 -30.86 -25.22 -20.86
N ASN A 279 -29.81 -25.53 -21.62
CA ASN A 279 -29.70 -26.75 -22.44
C ASN A 279 -28.74 -27.80 -21.82
N THR A 280 -28.15 -27.51 -20.66
CA THR A 280 -27.28 -28.39 -19.87
C THR A 280 -27.95 -28.79 -18.57
#